data_AF-A0A7S4T6W6-F1
#
_entry.id   AF-A0A7S4T6W6-F1
#
_cell.length_a   1.000
_cell.length_b   1.000
_cell.length_c   1.000
_cell.angle_alpha   90.00
_cell.angle_beta   90.00
_cell.angle_gamma   90.00
#
_symmetry.space_group_name_H-M   'P 1'
#
loop_
_entity.id
_entity.type
_entity.pdbx_description
1 polymer ?
#
loop_
_entity_poly.entity_id
_entity_poly.type
_entity_poly.pdbx_seq_one_letter_code
_entity_poly.pdbx_strand_id
1 'polypeptide(L)'
;VGAELSDIITRRVIIAVLLMLCVVPLLSYSSPVEDEKEATQFLHKVNIQAGYGENVDCNFLLGSTQEYTDFMLNIANEISAKKNQYLVGLKILPERCGSNQALNFMDDDLIGNVREESIALVQTTPDFINGIEYSVLSVFHLRSIIEEESLSGIYLTLFVIFMLVVLSSQFNGDAQRLVLSPIEDMMEMVNMVADDPLEDFDFHAHSKTGEYETRVIQVAIQKITALLRVGFGVAGAEIISTNMAVDGENSSMFDPMLPGKRIYAIFGFCDIHAFDLCTEKLEDEIMTFVNSVARIVHEEVTRWGGMCNKNLGNAFLMVWRIGDEASLQNFGGKKRRSSNAGGQSSPIRPIRSLTVDLRRIPDLDVIS
;
A
#
# COMPACT_ATOMS: atom_id res chain seq x y z
N VAL A 1 6.77 -13.47 7.07
CA VAL A 1 6.26 -12.26 6.38
C VAL A 1 7.06 -11.01 6.73
N GLY A 2 7.16 -10.62 8.00
CA GLY A 2 7.89 -9.39 8.37
C GLY A 2 9.38 -9.40 7.98
N ALA A 3 10.03 -10.56 8.08
CA ALA A 3 11.45 -10.70 7.74
C ALA A 3 11.73 -10.66 6.23
N GLU A 4 10.94 -11.37 5.40
CA GLU A 4 11.10 -11.34 3.94
C GLU A 4 10.68 -9.99 3.35
N LEU A 5 9.58 -9.39 3.83
CA LEU A 5 9.18 -8.04 3.45
C LEU A 5 10.30 -7.04 3.74
N SER A 6 10.89 -7.13 4.93
CA SER A 6 12.04 -6.30 5.31
C SER A 6 13.25 -6.55 4.41
N ASP A 7 13.60 -7.80 4.09
CA ASP A 7 14.76 -8.12 3.27
C ASP A 7 14.60 -7.66 1.80
N ILE A 8 13.40 -7.81 1.23
CA ILE A 8 13.09 -7.34 -0.13
C ILE A 8 13.13 -5.81 -0.19
N ILE A 9 12.50 -5.13 0.78
CA ILE A 9 12.48 -3.66 0.84
C ILE A 9 13.89 -3.14 1.03
N THR A 10 14.64 -3.68 2.00
CA THR A 10 16.01 -3.22 2.29
C THR A 10 16.93 -3.42 1.08
N ARG A 11 16.85 -4.57 0.38
CA ARG A 11 17.62 -4.78 -0.85
C ARG A 11 17.29 -3.75 -1.93
N ARG A 12 16.01 -3.47 -2.18
CA ARG A 12 15.59 -2.50 -3.20
C ARG A 12 15.98 -1.07 -2.84
N VAL A 13 15.86 -0.71 -1.56
CA VAL A 13 16.31 0.59 -1.03
C VAL A 13 17.83 0.75 -1.18
N ILE A 14 18.62 -0.27 -0.83
CA ILE A 14 20.08 -0.26 -1.01
C ILE A 14 20.44 -0.04 -2.48
N ILE A 15 19.79 -0.76 -3.40
CA ILE A 15 20.03 -0.61 -4.85
C ILE A 15 19.68 0.81 -5.30
N ALA A 16 18.56 1.37 -4.85
CA ALA A 16 18.17 2.73 -5.19
C ALA A 16 19.14 3.79 -4.63
N VAL A 17 19.61 3.63 -3.40
CA VAL A 17 20.59 4.53 -2.79
C VAL A 17 21.94 4.44 -3.50
N LEU A 18 22.41 3.23 -3.87
CA LEU A 18 23.63 3.05 -4.65
C LEU A 18 23.50 3.69 -6.04
N LEU A 19 22.36 3.52 -6.69
CA LEU A 19 22.08 4.14 -7.99
C LEU A 19 22.08 5.67 -7.87
N MET A 20 21.45 6.22 -6.82
CA MET A 20 21.48 7.64 -6.53
C MET A 20 22.91 8.15 -6.31
N LEU A 21 23.74 7.44 -5.53
CA LEU A 21 25.14 7.80 -5.30
C LEU A 21 25.99 7.77 -6.58
N CYS A 22 25.67 6.90 -7.55
CA CYS A 22 26.37 6.86 -8.83
C CYS A 22 25.89 7.94 -9.81
N VAL A 23 24.58 8.22 -9.84
CA VAL A 23 23.97 9.10 -10.85
C VAL A 23 24.01 10.57 -10.45
N VAL A 24 23.89 10.90 -9.16
CA VAL A 24 23.91 12.30 -8.69
C VAL A 24 25.22 13.01 -9.07
N PRO A 25 26.42 12.44 -8.85
CA PRO A 25 27.67 13.10 -9.26
C PRO A 25 27.83 13.25 -10.77
N LEU A 26 27.21 12.35 -11.57
CA LEU A 26 27.23 12.44 -13.03
C LEU A 26 26.30 13.54 -13.57
N LEU A 27 25.25 13.88 -12.81
CA LEU A 27 24.28 14.91 -13.14
C LEU A 27 24.50 16.22 -12.38
N SER A 28 25.44 16.27 -11.44
CA SER A 28 25.80 17.50 -10.74
C SER A 28 26.74 18.32 -11.61
N TYR A 29 26.39 19.57 -11.83
CA TYR A 29 27.30 20.52 -12.45
C TYR A 29 28.43 20.86 -11.46
N SER A 30 29.67 20.68 -11.89
CA SER A 30 30.82 21.27 -11.20
C SER A 30 31.24 22.51 -11.97
N SER A 31 31.07 23.68 -11.37
CA SER A 31 31.67 24.89 -11.95
C SER A 31 33.19 24.68 -12.03
N PRO A 32 33.84 25.04 -13.16
CA PRO A 32 35.25 25.35 -13.09
C PRO A 32 35.44 26.44 -12.02
N VAL A 33 36.58 26.39 -11.34
CA VAL A 33 36.95 27.17 -10.13
C VAL A 33 36.58 28.66 -10.25
N GLU A 34 36.40 29.40 -9.13
CA GLU A 34 36.23 30.87 -9.08
C GLU A 34 37.48 31.63 -9.58
N ASP A 35 37.92 31.32 -10.81
CA ASP A 35 39.12 31.85 -11.44
C ASP A 35 39.01 33.38 -11.61
N GLU A 36 37.79 33.92 -11.66
CA GLU A 36 37.54 35.36 -11.80
C GLU A 36 38.09 36.13 -10.61
N LYS A 37 37.86 35.64 -9.40
CA LYS A 37 38.25 36.33 -8.17
C LYS A 37 39.75 36.31 -7.97
N GLU A 38 40.36 35.14 -8.11
CA GLU A 38 41.81 34.99 -7.94
C GLU A 38 42.59 35.75 -9.01
N ALA A 39 42.16 35.67 -10.28
CA ALA A 39 42.80 36.40 -11.36
C ALA A 39 42.64 37.92 -11.21
N THR A 40 41.47 38.39 -10.74
CA THR A 40 41.26 39.83 -10.49
C THR A 40 42.13 40.32 -9.32
N GLN A 41 42.32 39.49 -8.28
CA GLN A 41 43.27 39.78 -7.19
C GLN A 41 44.73 39.77 -7.67
N PHE A 42 45.08 38.89 -8.60
CA PHE A 42 46.41 38.88 -9.21
C PHE A 42 46.66 40.19 -9.97
N LEU A 43 45.71 40.60 -10.82
CA LEU A 43 45.80 41.87 -11.55
C LEU A 43 45.89 43.08 -10.61
N HIS A 44 45.24 43.03 -9.44
CA HIS A 44 45.37 44.06 -8.41
C HIS A 44 46.78 44.17 -7.82
N LYS A 45 47.45 43.03 -7.56
CA LYS A 45 48.86 43.03 -7.12
C LYS A 45 49.77 43.61 -8.20
N VAL A 46 49.55 43.25 -9.46
CA VAL A 46 50.25 43.81 -10.62
C VAL A 46 50.04 45.33 -10.69
N ASN A 47 48.80 45.78 -10.51
CA ASN A 47 48.44 47.20 -10.50
C ASN A 47 49.21 47.98 -9.42
N ILE A 48 49.36 47.42 -8.22
CA ILE A 48 50.18 48.02 -7.16
C ILE A 48 51.65 48.08 -7.58
N GLN A 49 52.18 46.99 -8.12
CA GLN A 49 53.59 46.86 -8.50
C GLN A 49 54.00 47.79 -9.65
N ALA A 50 53.08 48.10 -10.57
CA ALA A 50 53.31 49.03 -11.67
C ALA A 50 53.57 50.49 -11.23
N GLY A 51 53.25 50.86 -9.97
CA GLY A 51 53.51 52.18 -9.40
C GLY A 51 52.63 53.31 -9.96
N TYR A 52 52.77 54.53 -9.42
CA TYR A 52 52.01 55.73 -9.83
C TYR A 52 52.93 56.97 -9.98
N GLY A 53 52.54 57.93 -10.81
CA GLY A 53 53.29 59.19 -11.03
C GLY A 53 54.48 59.03 -11.98
N GLU A 54 55.65 59.54 -11.59
CA GLU A 54 56.86 59.54 -12.43
C GLU A 54 57.52 58.15 -12.56
N ASN A 55 57.22 57.21 -11.64
CA ASN A 55 57.78 55.85 -11.63
C ASN A 55 56.80 54.79 -12.18
N VAL A 56 55.87 55.17 -13.06
CA VAL A 56 54.89 54.25 -13.65
C VAL A 56 55.54 53.41 -14.74
N ASP A 57 55.45 52.08 -14.62
CA ASP A 57 55.77 51.17 -15.71
C ASP A 57 54.49 50.82 -16.50
N CYS A 58 54.15 51.69 -17.46
CA CYS A 58 52.97 51.48 -18.30
C CYS A 58 53.10 50.23 -19.21
N ASN A 59 54.31 49.83 -19.60
CA ASN A 59 54.49 48.66 -20.45
C ASN A 59 54.19 47.37 -19.67
N PHE A 60 54.64 47.31 -18.42
CA PHE A 60 54.32 46.21 -17.51
C PHE A 60 52.81 46.11 -17.26
N LEU A 61 52.16 47.23 -16.92
CA LEU A 61 50.72 47.24 -16.64
C LEU A 61 49.88 46.85 -17.87
N LEU A 62 50.18 47.39 -19.05
CA LEU A 62 49.48 47.05 -20.30
C LEU A 62 49.67 45.57 -20.67
N GLY A 63 50.91 45.07 -20.60
CA GLY A 63 51.21 43.66 -20.92
C GLY A 63 50.45 42.71 -20.01
N SER A 64 50.48 42.92 -18.70
CA SER A 64 49.75 42.07 -17.76
C SER A 64 48.23 42.23 -17.84
N THR A 65 47.73 43.42 -18.19
CA THR A 65 46.30 43.61 -18.45
C THR A 65 45.86 42.82 -19.68
N GLN A 66 46.67 42.82 -20.73
CA GLN A 66 46.41 42.06 -21.94
C GLN A 66 46.44 40.54 -21.68
N GLU A 67 47.43 40.07 -20.92
CA GLU A 67 47.50 38.66 -20.49
C GLU A 67 46.28 38.25 -19.66
N TYR A 68 45.81 39.12 -18.76
CA TYR A 68 44.58 38.89 -17.99
C TYR A 68 43.36 38.79 -18.92
N THR A 69 43.22 39.71 -19.87
CA THR A 69 42.09 39.68 -20.82
C THR A 69 42.13 38.42 -21.70
N ASP A 70 43.31 38.02 -22.16
CA ASP A 70 43.48 36.82 -23.00
C ASP A 70 43.21 35.53 -22.19
N PHE A 71 43.67 35.47 -20.93
CA PHE A 71 43.36 34.38 -20.01
C PHE A 71 41.85 34.23 -19.81
N MET A 72 41.14 35.33 -19.53
CA MET A 72 39.69 35.32 -19.35
C MET A 72 38.92 34.94 -20.62
N LEU A 73 39.41 35.35 -21.79
CA LEU A 73 38.83 34.94 -23.07
C LEU A 73 39.07 33.47 -23.38
N ASN A 74 40.22 32.90 -22.98
CA ASN A 74 40.52 31.50 -23.18
C ASN A 74 39.64 30.60 -22.30
N ILE A 75 39.44 30.96 -21.03
CA ILE A 75 38.48 30.29 -20.13
C ILE A 75 37.09 30.26 -20.77
N ALA A 76 36.64 31.39 -21.33
CA ALA A 76 35.35 31.49 -22.01
C ALA A 76 35.21 30.53 -23.19
N ASN A 77 36.25 30.41 -24.01
CA ASN A 77 36.25 29.57 -25.20
C ASN A 77 36.32 28.08 -24.87
N GLU A 78 36.94 27.69 -23.75
CA GLU A 78 36.93 26.30 -23.26
C GLU A 78 35.56 25.91 -22.69
N ILE A 79 34.88 26.86 -22.03
CA ILE A 79 33.60 26.61 -21.36
C ILE A 79 32.41 26.74 -22.31
N SER A 80 32.46 27.59 -23.33
CA SER A 80 31.33 27.84 -24.23
C SER A 80 31.72 27.86 -25.71
N ALA A 81 31.06 27.04 -26.51
CA ALA A 81 31.15 27.07 -27.97
C ALA A 81 30.58 28.36 -28.59
N LYS A 82 29.90 29.20 -27.80
CA LYS A 82 29.40 30.51 -28.23
C LYS A 82 30.39 31.60 -27.84
N LYS A 83 30.80 32.35 -28.86
CA LYS A 83 31.76 33.46 -28.86
C LYS A 83 31.30 34.72 -28.11
N ASN A 84 30.62 34.56 -26.98
CA ASN A 84 30.18 35.68 -26.15
C ASN A 84 31.38 36.22 -25.36
N GLN A 85 31.47 37.55 -25.21
CA GLN A 85 32.47 38.17 -24.34
C GLN A 85 32.17 37.78 -22.88
N TYR A 86 33.07 36.99 -22.29
CA TYR A 86 33.00 36.58 -20.88
C TYR A 86 33.36 37.73 -19.94
N LEU A 87 34.45 38.43 -20.25
CA LEU A 87 34.83 39.70 -19.62
C LEU A 87 34.18 40.84 -20.39
N VAL A 88 33.25 41.55 -19.75
CA VAL A 88 32.46 42.65 -20.35
C VAL A 88 33.09 44.01 -20.04
N GLY A 89 33.75 44.13 -18.90
CA GLY A 89 34.41 45.37 -18.53
C GLY A 89 35.49 45.19 -17.49
N LEU A 90 36.50 46.05 -17.57
CA LEU A 90 37.63 46.05 -16.67
C LEU A 90 38.00 47.51 -16.34
N LYS A 91 37.88 47.84 -15.06
CA LYS A 91 38.26 49.15 -14.53
C LYS A 91 39.36 48.98 -13.50
N ILE A 92 40.50 49.62 -13.78
CA ILE A 92 41.68 49.65 -12.93
C ILE A 92 41.81 51.08 -12.38
N LEU A 93 41.83 51.19 -11.05
CA LEU A 93 42.05 52.43 -10.33
C LEU A 93 43.45 52.43 -9.72
N PRO A 94 44.20 53.55 -9.77
CA PRO A 94 43.87 54.81 -10.45
C PRO A 94 43.95 54.68 -11.98
N GLU A 95 43.13 55.45 -12.71
CA GLU A 95 43.09 55.37 -14.17
C GLU A 95 44.39 55.90 -14.79
N ARG A 96 45.16 55.01 -15.44
CA ARG A 96 46.45 55.33 -16.07
C ARG A 96 46.75 54.38 -17.22
N CYS A 97 47.72 54.76 -18.06
CA CYS A 97 48.26 53.94 -19.15
C CYS A 97 47.21 53.43 -20.18
N GLY A 98 45.98 53.95 -20.17
CA GLY A 98 44.90 53.43 -21.01
C GLY A 98 44.52 51.97 -20.73
N SER A 99 44.85 51.45 -19.53
CA SER A 99 44.65 50.04 -19.16
C SER A 99 43.19 49.68 -18.85
N ASN A 100 42.30 50.67 -18.82
CA ASN A 100 40.87 50.45 -18.64
C ASN A 100 40.24 50.01 -19.96
N GLN A 101 39.60 48.84 -19.95
CA GLN A 101 38.68 48.48 -21.02
C GLN A 101 37.34 49.11 -20.67
N ALA A 102 37.02 50.20 -21.36
CA ALA A 102 35.75 50.90 -21.15
C ALA A 102 34.60 49.90 -21.26
N LEU A 103 33.78 49.85 -20.20
CA LEU A 103 32.47 49.24 -20.28
C LEU A 103 31.73 49.95 -21.40
N ASN A 104 31.58 49.31 -22.55
CA ASN A 104 30.87 49.89 -23.67
C ASN A 104 29.37 49.75 -23.40
N PHE A 105 28.87 50.50 -22.41
CA PHE A 105 27.46 50.58 -22.04
C PHE A 105 26.58 51.22 -23.13
N MET A 106 27.18 51.68 -24.23
CA MET A 106 26.49 52.35 -25.35
C MET A 106 25.98 51.37 -26.41
N ASP A 107 26.29 50.07 -26.31
CA ASP A 107 25.61 49.04 -27.11
C ASP A 107 24.35 48.61 -26.33
N ASP A 108 23.31 49.45 -26.42
CA ASP A 108 22.02 49.34 -25.71
C ASP A 108 21.33 47.97 -25.95
N ASP A 109 21.68 47.28 -27.04
CA ASP A 109 21.21 45.94 -27.39
C ASP A 109 21.81 44.81 -26.53
N LEU A 110 22.95 45.06 -25.85
CA LEU A 110 23.64 44.05 -25.04
C LEU A 110 23.12 43.96 -23.60
N ILE A 111 22.52 45.03 -23.06
CA ILE A 111 22.11 45.11 -21.65
C ILE A 111 20.60 44.96 -21.49
N GLY A 112 19.79 45.37 -22.49
CA GLY A 112 18.34 45.29 -22.42
C GLY A 112 17.77 43.87 -22.25
N ASN A 113 18.55 42.84 -22.57
CA ASN A 113 18.14 41.42 -22.51
C ASN A 113 19.00 40.56 -21.56
N VAL A 114 19.95 41.14 -20.84
CA VAL A 114 20.81 40.39 -19.91
C VAL A 114 20.17 40.43 -18.52
N ARG A 115 19.94 39.26 -17.93
CA ARG A 115 19.43 39.16 -16.56
C ARG A 115 20.48 39.68 -15.60
N GLU A 116 20.09 40.51 -14.65
CA GLU A 116 20.99 41.08 -13.63
C GLU A 116 21.76 39.99 -12.87
N GLU A 117 21.13 38.85 -12.63
CA GLU A 117 21.71 37.65 -12.00
C GLU A 117 22.79 36.94 -12.83
N SER A 118 22.88 37.22 -14.13
CA SER A 118 23.90 36.65 -15.02
C SER A 118 25.16 37.49 -15.14
N ILE A 119 25.21 38.62 -14.43
CA ILE A 119 26.39 39.49 -14.38
C ILE A 119 27.05 39.31 -13.01
N ALA A 120 28.30 38.89 -13.01
CA ALA A 120 29.12 38.87 -11.81
C ALA A 120 30.03 40.09 -11.78
N LEU A 121 29.96 40.85 -10.68
CA LEU A 121 30.85 41.97 -10.43
C LEU A 121 31.85 41.56 -9.37
N VAL A 122 33.13 41.52 -9.74
CA VAL A 122 34.23 41.19 -8.85
C VAL A 122 35.02 42.46 -8.59
N GLN A 123 35.07 42.88 -7.33
CA GLN A 123 35.83 44.05 -6.89
C GLN A 123 36.88 43.62 -5.87
N THR A 124 38.12 44.09 -6.05
CA THR A 124 39.18 43.86 -5.08
C THR A 124 39.06 44.82 -3.90
N THR A 125 39.57 44.40 -2.75
CA THR A 125 39.69 45.29 -1.59
C THR A 125 40.62 46.45 -1.95
N PRO A 126 40.18 47.71 -1.76
CA PRO A 126 40.99 48.86 -2.11
C PRO A 126 42.20 48.99 -1.18
N ASP A 127 43.37 49.20 -1.77
CA ASP A 127 44.63 49.44 -1.04
C ASP A 127 45.08 50.89 -1.21
N PHE A 128 45.48 51.54 -0.12
CA PHE A 128 45.93 52.93 -0.14
C PHE A 128 47.45 53.00 0.02
N ILE A 129 48.15 53.41 -1.05
CA ILE A 129 49.60 53.62 -1.02
C ILE A 129 49.86 55.08 -1.32
N ASN A 130 50.53 55.77 -0.39
CA ASN A 130 50.84 57.21 -0.51
C ASN A 130 49.60 58.09 -0.77
N GLY A 131 48.44 57.72 -0.19
CA GLY A 131 47.17 58.46 -0.35
C GLY A 131 46.43 58.19 -1.66
N ILE A 132 46.88 57.23 -2.46
CA ILE A 132 46.27 56.84 -3.74
C ILE A 132 45.59 55.49 -3.57
N GLU A 133 44.34 55.39 -4.02
CA GLU A 133 43.56 54.17 -4.01
C GLU A 133 43.92 53.29 -5.22
N TYR A 134 44.28 52.04 -4.94
CA TYR A 134 44.45 50.98 -5.92
C TYR A 134 43.30 50.01 -5.75
N SER A 135 42.54 49.78 -6.82
CA SER A 135 41.48 48.78 -6.84
C SER A 135 41.22 48.32 -8.28
N VAL A 136 40.75 47.10 -8.43
CA VAL A 136 40.39 46.50 -9.72
C VAL A 136 38.94 46.05 -9.64
N LEU A 137 38.17 46.43 -10.64
CA LEU A 137 36.79 46.03 -10.84
C LEU A 137 36.67 45.35 -12.19
N SER A 138 36.20 44.11 -12.18
CA SER A 138 35.94 43.29 -13.37
C SER A 138 34.46 42.89 -13.39
N VAL A 139 33.89 42.91 -14.60
CA VAL A 139 32.48 42.57 -14.85
C VAL A 139 32.43 41.38 -15.81
N PHE A 140 31.80 40.30 -15.37
CA PHE A 140 31.70 39.04 -16.11
C PHE A 140 30.26 38.73 -16.51
N HIS A 141 30.08 38.07 -17.65
CA HIS A 141 28.79 37.58 -18.13
C HIS A 141 28.73 36.05 -18.05
N LEU A 142 28.05 35.55 -17.02
CA LEU A 142 27.97 34.14 -16.63
C LEU A 142 26.79 33.39 -17.26
N ARG A 143 26.08 33.97 -18.22
CA ARG A 143 24.85 33.40 -18.78
C ARG A 143 25.03 31.95 -19.29
N SER A 144 26.13 31.65 -19.97
CA SER A 144 26.38 30.29 -20.49
C SER A 144 26.55 29.27 -19.36
N ILE A 145 27.25 29.66 -18.28
CA ILE A 145 27.49 28.82 -17.12
C ILE A 145 26.18 28.52 -16.38
N ILE A 146 25.38 29.56 -16.15
CA ILE A 146 24.07 29.44 -15.49
C ILE A 146 23.10 28.60 -16.34
N GLU A 147 23.14 28.73 -17.67
CA GLU A 147 22.33 27.90 -18.59
C GLU A 147 22.70 26.41 -18.48
N GLU A 148 23.98 26.06 -18.40
CA GLU A 148 24.43 24.67 -18.21
C GLU A 148 24.13 24.13 -16.80
N GLU A 149 24.38 24.93 -15.77
CA GLU A 149 24.08 24.59 -14.38
C GLU A 149 22.58 24.30 -14.19
N SER A 150 21.73 25.20 -14.72
CA SER A 150 20.28 25.04 -14.63
C SER A 150 19.77 23.83 -15.42
N LEU A 151 20.35 23.54 -16.59
CA LEU A 151 20.03 22.35 -17.38
C LEU A 151 20.39 21.06 -16.63
N SER A 152 21.56 21.02 -15.99
CA SER A 152 21.99 19.91 -15.13
C SER A 152 21.04 19.72 -13.94
N GLY A 153 20.64 20.82 -13.30
CA GLY A 153 19.67 20.84 -12.21
C GLY A 153 18.29 20.32 -12.62
N ILE A 154 17.81 20.68 -13.82
CA ILE A 154 16.54 20.16 -14.36
C ILE A 154 16.63 18.64 -14.56
N TYR A 155 17.73 18.13 -15.13
CA TYR A 155 17.88 16.68 -15.28
C TYR A 155 17.96 15.96 -13.93
N LEU A 156 18.66 16.52 -12.96
CA LEU A 156 18.73 15.96 -11.61
C LEU A 156 17.35 15.88 -10.95
N THR A 157 16.57 16.96 -11.02
CA THR A 157 15.22 16.99 -10.42
C THR A 157 14.26 16.01 -11.10
N LEU A 158 14.28 15.91 -12.43
CA LEU A 158 13.48 14.93 -13.17
C LEU A 158 13.86 13.49 -12.80
N PHE A 159 15.16 13.21 -12.68
CA PHE A 159 15.66 11.91 -12.27
C PHE A 159 15.20 11.54 -10.86
N VAL A 160 15.27 12.46 -9.90
CA VAL A 160 14.81 12.25 -8.52
C VAL A 160 13.31 11.99 -8.46
N ILE A 161 12.50 12.75 -9.20
CA ILE A 161 11.04 12.55 -9.28
C ILE A 161 10.74 11.16 -9.83
N PHE A 162 11.39 10.77 -10.92
CA PHE A 162 11.21 9.44 -11.52
C PHE A 162 11.56 8.32 -10.53
N MET A 163 12.69 8.42 -9.85
CA MET A 163 13.11 7.44 -8.84
C MET A 163 12.11 7.35 -7.68
N LEU A 164 11.63 8.48 -7.16
CA LEU A 164 10.63 8.50 -6.07
C LEU A 164 9.33 7.80 -6.46
N VAL A 165 8.84 8.01 -7.68
CA VAL A 165 7.63 7.36 -8.19
C VAL A 165 7.83 5.85 -8.31
N VAL A 166 8.96 5.40 -8.86
CA VAL A 166 9.28 3.97 -9.00
C VAL A 166 9.41 3.30 -7.64
N LEU A 167 10.13 3.90 -6.70
CA LEU A 167 10.28 3.40 -5.32
C LEU A 167 8.94 3.31 -4.60
N SER A 168 8.13 4.36 -4.70
CA SER A 168 6.80 4.41 -4.07
C SER A 168 5.88 3.32 -4.64
N SER A 169 5.85 3.16 -5.96
CA SER A 169 5.04 2.12 -6.60
C SER A 169 5.49 0.71 -6.24
N GLN A 170 6.80 0.46 -6.14
CA GLN A 170 7.33 -0.85 -5.74
C GLN A 170 6.97 -1.17 -4.27
N PHE A 171 7.18 -0.20 -3.36
CA PHE A 171 6.87 -0.38 -1.96
C PHE A 171 5.37 -0.66 -1.73
N ASN A 172 4.50 0.11 -2.39
CA ASN A 172 3.06 -0.11 -2.27
C ASN A 172 2.64 -1.47 -2.84
N GLY A 173 3.23 -1.88 -3.97
CA GLY A 173 2.98 -3.19 -4.56
C GLY A 173 3.43 -4.35 -3.67
N ASP A 174 4.57 -4.22 -3.00
CA ASP A 174 5.08 -5.23 -2.07
C ASP A 174 4.19 -5.35 -0.84
N ALA A 175 3.78 -4.23 -0.23
CA ALA A 175 2.85 -4.23 0.90
C ALA A 175 1.50 -4.90 0.55
N GLN A 176 0.99 -4.62 -0.66
CA GLN A 176 -0.28 -5.18 -1.10
C GLN A 176 -0.20 -6.69 -1.35
N ARG A 177 0.89 -7.19 -1.92
CA ARG A 177 1.08 -8.61 -2.20
C ARG A 177 1.45 -9.44 -0.97
N LEU A 178 2.33 -8.94 -0.11
CA LEU A 178 2.83 -9.71 1.03
C LEU A 178 1.90 -9.66 2.24
N VAL A 179 1.14 -8.58 2.42
CA VAL A 179 0.33 -8.38 3.64
C VAL A 179 -1.16 -8.31 3.34
N LEU A 180 -1.61 -7.43 2.44
CA LEU A 180 -3.05 -7.25 2.22
C LEU A 180 -3.70 -8.47 1.55
N SER A 181 -3.15 -8.95 0.44
CA SER A 181 -3.76 -10.07 -0.30
C SER A 181 -3.95 -11.32 0.55
N PRO A 182 -2.99 -11.78 1.38
CA PRO A 182 -3.24 -12.90 2.28
C PRO A 182 -4.32 -12.63 3.34
N ILE A 183 -4.48 -11.38 3.79
CA ILE A 183 -5.54 -11.02 4.75
C ILE A 183 -6.90 -11.02 4.06
N GLU A 184 -6.98 -10.51 2.83
CA GLU A 184 -8.18 -10.57 1.99
C GLU A 184 -8.60 -12.03 1.77
N ASP A 185 -7.66 -12.92 1.40
CA ASP A 185 -7.93 -14.35 1.23
C ASP A 185 -8.43 -15.02 2.53
N MET A 186 -7.87 -14.65 3.69
CA MET A 186 -8.33 -15.17 4.99
C MET A 186 -9.74 -14.68 5.33
N MET A 187 -10.05 -13.41 5.06
CA MET A 187 -11.38 -12.85 5.26
C MET A 187 -12.41 -13.46 4.32
N GLU A 188 -12.04 -13.69 3.05
CA GLU A 188 -12.88 -14.37 2.08
C GLU A 188 -13.19 -15.80 2.53
N MET A 189 -12.20 -16.54 3.04
CA MET A 189 -12.41 -17.87 3.63
C MET A 189 -13.41 -17.85 4.77
N VAL A 190 -13.34 -16.86 5.67
CA VAL A 190 -14.27 -16.73 6.80
C VAL A 190 -15.68 -16.40 6.30
N ASN A 191 -15.82 -15.52 5.31
CA ASN A 191 -17.11 -15.18 4.71
C ASN A 191 -17.75 -16.38 4.00
N MET A 192 -16.96 -17.16 3.24
CA MET A 192 -17.45 -18.39 2.59
C MET A 192 -17.99 -19.39 3.62
N VAL A 193 -17.31 -19.53 4.77
CA VAL A 193 -17.75 -20.40 5.86
C VAL A 193 -18.99 -19.86 6.56
N ALA A 194 -19.16 -18.53 6.63
CA ALA A 194 -20.36 -17.91 7.17
C ALA A 194 -21.58 -18.16 6.26
N ASP A 195 -21.40 -18.09 4.93
CA ASP A 195 -22.47 -18.27 3.96
C ASP A 195 -22.98 -19.72 3.90
N ASP A 196 -22.07 -20.70 3.82
CA ASP A 196 -22.42 -22.12 3.90
C ASP A 196 -21.37 -22.94 4.68
N PRO A 197 -21.57 -23.18 5.99
CA PRO A 197 -20.63 -23.96 6.79
C PRO A 197 -20.61 -25.46 6.45
N LEU A 198 -21.54 -25.97 5.65
CA LEU A 198 -21.63 -27.40 5.27
C LEU A 198 -20.86 -27.73 3.99
N GLU A 199 -20.59 -26.76 3.13
CA GLU A 199 -19.87 -26.96 1.87
C GLU A 199 -18.40 -27.32 2.12
N ASP A 200 -17.89 -28.35 1.43
CA ASP A 200 -16.51 -28.79 1.57
C ASP A 200 -15.54 -27.93 0.77
N PHE A 201 -15.04 -26.88 1.42
CA PHE A 201 -14.11 -25.97 0.79
C PHE A 201 -12.67 -26.54 0.74
N ASP A 202 -12.21 -26.85 -0.47
CA ASP A 202 -10.80 -27.11 -0.73
C ASP A 202 -10.05 -25.80 -1.05
N PHE A 203 -9.52 -25.18 0.00
CA PHE A 203 -8.80 -23.91 -0.11
C PHE A 203 -7.39 -24.04 -0.71
N HIS A 204 -6.98 -25.25 -1.14
CA HIS A 204 -5.69 -25.45 -1.81
C HIS A 204 -5.63 -24.81 -3.21
N ALA A 205 -6.77 -24.52 -3.84
CA ALA A 205 -6.81 -23.91 -5.17
C ALA A 205 -6.45 -22.40 -5.19
N HIS A 206 -6.61 -21.69 -4.06
CA HIS A 206 -6.48 -20.23 -4.01
C HIS A 206 -5.07 -19.73 -3.60
N SER A 207 -4.20 -20.60 -3.08
CA SER A 207 -2.89 -20.19 -2.55
C SER A 207 -1.71 -20.60 -3.44
N LYS A 208 -1.47 -19.82 -4.52
CA LYS A 208 -0.16 -19.86 -5.20
C LYS A 208 0.84 -18.85 -4.65
N THR A 209 0.43 -17.94 -3.76
CA THR A 209 1.22 -16.72 -3.45
C THR A 209 1.27 -16.32 -1.96
N GLY A 210 1.21 -17.27 -1.02
CA GLY A 210 1.38 -17.01 0.41
C GLY A 210 2.64 -17.65 0.99
N GLU A 211 3.43 -16.89 1.74
CA GLU A 211 4.55 -17.39 2.56
C GLU A 211 4.08 -18.45 3.59
N TYR A 212 5.03 -19.24 4.09
CA TYR A 212 4.77 -20.32 5.06
C TYR A 212 3.94 -19.88 6.29
N GLU A 213 4.16 -18.67 6.82
CA GLU A 213 3.49 -18.21 8.06
C GLU A 213 1.98 -17.97 7.87
N THR A 214 1.58 -17.21 6.85
CA THR A 214 0.16 -16.97 6.53
C THR A 214 -0.52 -18.24 6.05
N ARG A 215 0.22 -19.11 5.34
CA ARG A 215 -0.27 -20.43 4.96
C ARG A 215 -0.55 -21.34 6.16
N VAL A 216 0.26 -21.27 7.22
CA VAL A 216 -0.01 -22.02 8.46
C VAL A 216 -1.32 -21.56 9.11
N ILE A 217 -1.58 -20.26 9.13
CA ILE A 217 -2.85 -19.71 9.64
C ILE A 217 -4.02 -20.16 8.77
N GLN A 218 -3.88 -20.08 7.44
CA GLN A 218 -4.91 -20.51 6.50
C GLN A 218 -5.26 -22.00 6.67
N VAL A 219 -4.24 -22.86 6.80
CA VAL A 219 -4.43 -24.30 7.06
C VAL A 219 -5.05 -24.54 8.44
N ALA A 220 -4.70 -23.73 9.44
CA ALA A 220 -5.32 -23.83 10.76
C ALA A 220 -6.82 -23.46 10.71
N ILE A 221 -7.19 -22.37 10.02
CA ILE A 221 -8.58 -21.98 9.80
C ILE A 221 -9.32 -23.09 9.07
N GLN A 222 -8.78 -23.62 7.97
CA GLN A 222 -9.39 -24.74 7.24
C GLN A 222 -9.66 -25.96 8.14
N LYS A 223 -8.68 -26.33 8.98
CA LYS A 223 -8.83 -27.45 9.92
C LYS A 223 -9.89 -27.16 10.99
N ILE A 224 -9.90 -25.95 11.54
CA ILE A 224 -10.90 -25.52 12.53
C ILE A 224 -12.29 -25.57 11.90
N THR A 225 -12.47 -25.02 10.70
CA THR A 225 -13.73 -25.07 9.95
C THR A 225 -14.18 -26.50 9.68
N ALA A 226 -13.28 -27.38 9.23
CA ALA A 226 -13.60 -28.78 8.99
C ALA A 226 -14.04 -29.50 10.29
N LEU A 227 -13.34 -29.25 11.40
CA LEU A 227 -13.71 -29.75 12.72
C LEU A 227 -15.06 -29.20 13.19
N LEU A 228 -15.32 -27.90 12.98
CA LEU A 228 -16.59 -27.25 13.30
C LEU A 228 -17.73 -27.91 12.50
N ARG A 229 -17.56 -28.13 11.20
CA ARG A 229 -18.58 -28.79 10.36
C ARG A 229 -18.97 -30.16 10.91
N VAL A 230 -17.99 -30.98 11.28
CA VAL A 230 -18.22 -32.32 11.85
C VAL A 230 -18.90 -32.23 13.22
N GLY A 231 -18.50 -31.27 14.07
CA GLY A 231 -19.05 -31.11 15.42
C GLY A 231 -20.47 -30.55 15.47
N PHE A 232 -20.85 -29.69 14.52
CA PHE A 232 -22.12 -28.97 14.52
C PHE A 232 -23.18 -29.60 13.62
N GLY A 233 -22.79 -30.30 12.55
CA GLY A 233 -23.70 -30.93 11.60
C GLY A 233 -24.73 -29.96 11.00
N VAL A 234 -25.81 -30.49 10.44
CA VAL A 234 -26.86 -29.69 9.76
C VAL A 234 -27.59 -28.75 10.72
N ALA A 235 -27.76 -29.15 11.98
CA ALA A 235 -28.46 -28.33 12.98
C ALA A 235 -27.62 -27.15 13.48
N GLY A 236 -26.31 -27.34 13.66
CA GLY A 236 -25.41 -26.29 14.12
C GLY A 236 -24.90 -25.40 12.98
N ALA A 237 -24.97 -25.84 11.72
CA ALA A 237 -24.71 -25.04 10.54
C ALA A 237 -25.58 -23.76 10.50
N GLU A 238 -26.89 -23.87 10.75
CA GLU A 238 -27.81 -22.71 10.81
C GLU A 238 -27.42 -21.73 11.95
N ILE A 239 -26.89 -22.25 13.05
CA ILE A 239 -26.45 -21.44 14.21
C ILE A 239 -25.13 -20.73 13.89
N ILE A 240 -24.19 -21.41 13.23
CA ILE A 240 -22.90 -20.83 12.85
C ILE A 240 -23.10 -19.75 11.79
N SER A 241 -23.86 -20.02 10.73
CA SER A 241 -24.08 -19.03 9.68
C SER A 241 -24.74 -17.76 10.24
N THR A 242 -25.72 -17.90 11.13
CA THR A 242 -26.34 -16.74 11.80
C THR A 242 -25.36 -15.97 12.70
N ASN A 243 -24.40 -16.65 13.33
CA ASN A 243 -23.43 -16.03 14.24
C ASN A 243 -22.15 -15.51 13.54
N MET A 244 -21.83 -16.03 12.35
CA MET A 244 -20.69 -15.63 11.53
C MET A 244 -21.08 -14.68 10.39
N ALA A 245 -22.38 -14.57 10.06
CA ALA A 245 -22.88 -13.60 9.08
C ALA A 245 -22.52 -12.18 9.52
N VAL A 246 -21.70 -11.53 8.70
CA VAL A 246 -21.23 -10.16 8.90
C VAL A 246 -22.31 -9.21 8.39
N ASP A 247 -23.33 -8.94 9.21
CA ASP A 247 -24.28 -7.87 8.93
C ASP A 247 -23.62 -6.50 9.18
N GLY A 248 -23.12 -5.89 8.10
CA GLY A 248 -22.97 -4.45 7.89
C GLY A 248 -22.45 -3.53 9.02
N GLU A 249 -21.31 -2.89 8.75
CA GLU A 249 -20.74 -1.67 9.38
C GLU A 249 -20.19 -1.75 10.81
N ASN A 250 -20.58 -2.70 11.65
CA ASN A 250 -19.91 -2.93 12.92
C ASN A 250 -19.53 -4.39 13.01
N SER A 251 -18.25 -4.67 13.26
CA SER A 251 -17.73 -6.00 13.56
C SER A 251 -18.70 -6.75 14.47
N SER A 252 -19.52 -7.64 13.90
CA SER A 252 -20.44 -8.48 14.65
C SER A 252 -19.59 -9.49 15.39
N MET A 253 -19.16 -9.07 16.58
CA MET A 253 -18.56 -9.93 17.57
C MET A 253 -19.52 -11.10 17.76
N PHE A 254 -19.02 -12.32 17.51
CA PHE A 254 -19.69 -13.58 17.80
C PHE A 254 -20.42 -13.43 19.15
N ASP A 255 -21.75 -13.38 19.12
CA ASP A 255 -22.57 -13.26 20.32
C ASP A 255 -23.15 -14.64 20.67
N PRO A 256 -22.48 -15.41 21.55
CA PRO A 256 -22.98 -16.71 21.96
C PRO A 256 -24.29 -16.63 22.78
N MET A 257 -24.79 -15.44 23.09
CA MET A 257 -26.02 -15.21 23.86
C MET A 257 -27.25 -14.92 22.99
N LEU A 258 -27.26 -15.33 21.72
CA LEU A 258 -28.47 -15.28 20.90
C LEU A 258 -29.58 -16.19 21.49
N PRO A 259 -30.82 -15.68 21.66
CA PRO A 259 -31.94 -16.50 22.14
C PRO A 259 -32.31 -17.58 21.11
N GLY A 260 -32.37 -18.84 21.56
CA GLY A 260 -32.70 -19.98 20.70
C GLY A 260 -34.10 -19.90 20.08
N LYS A 261 -34.27 -20.51 18.90
CA LYS A 261 -35.56 -20.59 18.18
C LYS A 261 -36.38 -21.80 18.65
N ARG A 262 -37.70 -21.64 18.79
CA ARG A 262 -38.62 -22.76 19.05
C ARG A 262 -38.87 -23.53 17.75
N ILE A 263 -38.64 -24.85 17.80
CA ILE A 263 -38.84 -25.75 16.67
C ILE A 263 -39.80 -26.88 17.04
N TYR A 264 -40.61 -27.32 16.08
CA TYR A 264 -41.40 -28.53 16.18
C TYR A 264 -40.59 -29.70 15.60
N ALA A 265 -40.51 -30.80 16.34
CA ALA A 265 -39.76 -31.98 15.96
C ALA A 265 -40.44 -33.25 16.47
N ILE A 266 -40.24 -34.37 15.76
CA ILE A 266 -40.64 -35.71 16.18
C ILE A 266 -39.41 -36.41 16.75
N PHE A 267 -39.56 -36.97 17.95
CA PHE A 267 -38.52 -37.74 18.61
C PHE A 267 -38.82 -39.23 18.48
N GLY A 268 -37.85 -39.98 17.97
CA GLY A 268 -37.87 -41.43 17.95
C GLY A 268 -36.84 -41.98 18.93
N PHE A 269 -37.24 -43.02 19.66
CA PHE A 269 -36.35 -43.77 20.53
C PHE A 269 -36.29 -45.20 20.02
N CYS A 270 -35.07 -45.67 19.72
CA CYS A 270 -34.80 -47.05 19.39
C CYS A 270 -33.95 -47.64 20.50
N ASP A 271 -34.35 -48.77 21.08
CA ASP A 271 -33.63 -49.42 22.18
C ASP A 271 -33.31 -50.87 21.80
N ILE A 272 -32.10 -51.32 22.15
CA ILE A 272 -31.67 -52.71 21.98
C ILE A 272 -32.23 -53.50 23.15
N HIS A 273 -33.24 -54.32 22.85
CA HIS A 273 -33.89 -55.12 23.88
C HIS A 273 -32.91 -56.11 24.53
N ALA A 274 -32.97 -56.18 25.87
CA ALA A 274 -32.11 -57.03 26.70
C ALA A 274 -30.59 -56.79 26.51
N PHE A 275 -30.19 -55.51 26.34
CA PHE A 275 -28.80 -55.11 26.17
C PHE A 275 -27.84 -55.66 27.24
N ASP A 276 -28.28 -55.77 28.49
CA ASP A 276 -27.47 -56.32 29.59
C ASP A 276 -26.99 -57.76 29.28
N LEU A 277 -27.87 -58.60 28.72
CA LEU A 277 -27.51 -59.97 28.30
C LEU A 277 -26.56 -59.96 27.11
N CYS A 278 -26.75 -59.02 26.17
CA CYS A 278 -25.83 -58.85 25.05
C CYS A 278 -24.44 -58.46 25.55
N THR A 279 -24.34 -57.56 26.53
CA THR A 279 -23.05 -57.13 27.10
C THR A 279 -22.35 -58.27 27.85
N GLU A 280 -23.08 -59.11 28.56
CA GLU A 280 -22.54 -60.29 29.26
C GLU A 280 -22.01 -61.36 28.28
N LYS A 281 -22.67 -61.55 27.13
CA LYS A 281 -22.29 -62.61 26.18
C LYS A 281 -21.27 -62.20 25.14
N LEU A 282 -21.26 -60.93 24.74
CA LEU A 282 -20.36 -60.41 23.71
C LEU A 282 -19.08 -59.80 24.31
N GLU A 283 -19.13 -59.36 25.58
CA GLU A 283 -18.01 -58.73 26.30
C GLU A 283 -17.26 -57.71 25.43
N ASP A 284 -16.05 -58.01 24.98
CA ASP A 284 -15.20 -57.13 24.15
C ASP A 284 -15.80 -56.82 22.76
N GLU A 285 -16.65 -57.69 22.23
CA GLU A 285 -17.26 -57.53 20.90
C GLU A 285 -18.53 -56.66 20.92
N ILE A 286 -19.00 -56.23 22.10
CA ILE A 286 -20.24 -55.43 22.22
C ILE A 286 -20.16 -54.12 21.43
N MET A 287 -18.97 -53.50 21.35
CA MET A 287 -18.77 -52.26 20.62
C MET A 287 -18.94 -52.46 19.11
N THR A 288 -18.48 -53.59 18.56
CA THR A 288 -18.66 -53.93 17.14
C THR A 288 -20.14 -54.20 16.84
N PHE A 289 -20.84 -54.85 17.77
CA PHE A 289 -22.28 -55.09 17.67
C PHE A 289 -23.08 -53.77 17.70
N VAL A 290 -22.85 -52.90 18.68
CA VAL A 290 -23.51 -51.60 18.78
C VAL A 290 -23.20 -50.71 17.58
N ASN A 291 -21.96 -50.69 17.09
CA ASN A 291 -21.60 -49.93 15.90
C ASN A 291 -22.31 -50.44 14.63
N SER A 292 -22.54 -51.75 14.54
CA SER A 292 -23.30 -52.35 13.44
C SER A 292 -24.78 -51.95 13.47
N VAL A 293 -25.39 -51.98 14.66
CA VAL A 293 -26.78 -51.52 14.86
C VAL A 293 -26.88 -50.01 14.61
N ALA A 294 -25.95 -49.22 15.15
CA ALA A 294 -25.88 -47.78 14.95
C ALA A 294 -25.81 -47.43 13.46
N ARG A 295 -25.02 -48.16 12.67
CA ARG A 295 -24.95 -47.96 11.21
C ARG A 295 -26.30 -48.16 10.54
N ILE A 296 -27.04 -49.23 10.87
CA ILE A 296 -28.37 -49.51 10.30
C ILE A 296 -29.36 -48.40 10.70
N VAL A 297 -29.40 -48.04 11.99
CA VAL A 297 -30.28 -46.99 12.50
C VAL A 297 -29.96 -45.65 11.81
N HIS A 298 -28.69 -45.28 11.71
CA HIS A 298 -28.28 -44.05 11.05
C HIS A 298 -28.65 -44.03 9.56
N GLU A 299 -28.46 -45.14 8.84
CA GLU A 299 -28.77 -45.26 7.42
C GLU A 299 -30.28 -45.10 7.16
N GLU A 300 -31.12 -45.81 7.90
CA GLU A 300 -32.59 -45.73 7.75
C GLU A 300 -33.13 -44.37 8.21
N VAL A 301 -32.66 -43.83 9.34
CA VAL A 301 -33.10 -42.51 9.82
C VAL A 301 -32.75 -41.42 8.81
N THR A 302 -31.52 -41.46 8.26
CA THR A 302 -31.09 -40.50 7.24
C THR A 302 -31.91 -40.66 5.96
N ARG A 303 -32.21 -41.90 5.54
CA ARG A 303 -33.05 -42.19 4.37
C ARG A 303 -34.45 -41.57 4.47
N TRP A 304 -35.01 -41.51 5.67
CA TRP A 304 -36.32 -40.89 5.96
C TRP A 304 -36.21 -39.42 6.40
N GLY A 305 -35.07 -38.75 6.15
CA GLY A 305 -34.90 -37.32 6.43
C GLY A 305 -34.79 -36.95 7.92
N GLY A 306 -34.49 -37.92 8.78
CA GLY A 306 -34.22 -37.70 10.20
C GLY A 306 -32.73 -37.56 10.49
N MET A 307 -32.41 -37.22 11.74
CA MET A 307 -31.04 -37.12 12.24
C MET A 307 -30.90 -37.88 13.56
N CYS A 308 -29.82 -38.64 13.71
CA CYS A 308 -29.47 -39.26 14.98
C CYS A 308 -28.78 -38.22 15.88
N ASN A 309 -29.29 -38.02 17.10
CA ASN A 309 -28.83 -36.99 18.03
C ASN A 309 -27.92 -37.57 19.12
N LYS A 310 -28.39 -38.61 19.84
CA LYS A 310 -27.62 -39.25 20.93
C LYS A 310 -27.56 -40.76 20.74
N ASN A 311 -26.38 -41.31 20.98
CA ASN A 311 -26.16 -42.75 21.17
C ASN A 311 -25.80 -42.99 22.64
N LEU A 312 -26.62 -43.76 23.34
CA LEU A 312 -26.47 -44.12 24.75
C LEU A 312 -26.00 -45.58 24.93
N GLY A 313 -25.49 -46.20 23.86
CA GLY A 313 -25.05 -47.60 23.85
C GLY A 313 -26.22 -48.55 23.60
N ASN A 314 -27.17 -48.62 24.54
CA ASN A 314 -28.38 -49.43 24.38
C ASN A 314 -29.47 -48.73 23.57
N ALA A 315 -29.55 -47.40 23.65
CA ALA A 315 -30.61 -46.61 23.05
C ALA A 315 -30.07 -45.51 22.11
N PHE A 316 -30.83 -45.27 21.04
CA PHE A 316 -30.58 -44.26 20.03
C PHE A 316 -31.72 -43.25 20.02
N LEU A 317 -31.38 -41.98 20.16
CA LEU A 317 -32.30 -40.86 20.04
C LEU A 317 -32.21 -40.27 18.63
N MET A 318 -33.33 -40.25 17.93
CA MET A 318 -33.48 -39.78 16.56
C MET A 318 -34.47 -38.61 16.54
N VAL A 319 -34.24 -37.65 15.65
CA VAL A 319 -35.03 -36.42 15.58
C VAL A 319 -35.38 -36.12 14.12
N TRP A 320 -36.66 -35.92 13.84
CA TRP A 320 -37.13 -35.36 12.57
C TRP A 320 -37.59 -33.93 12.81
N ARG A 321 -36.88 -32.96 12.21
CA ARG A 321 -37.25 -31.54 12.31
C ARG A 321 -38.41 -31.27 11.34
N ILE A 322 -39.52 -30.74 11.86
CA ILE A 322 -40.67 -30.34 11.03
C ILE A 322 -40.50 -28.89 10.57
N GLY A 323 -40.09 -27.99 11.47
CA GLY A 323 -39.92 -26.57 11.16
C GLY A 323 -40.05 -25.67 12.39
N ASP A 324 -39.74 -24.39 12.22
CA ASP A 324 -39.97 -23.35 13.22
C ASP A 324 -41.44 -22.89 13.21
N GLU A 325 -41.87 -22.32 14.34
CA GLU A 325 -43.26 -21.91 14.54
C GLU A 325 -43.74 -20.88 13.49
N ALA A 326 -42.85 -19.97 13.05
CA ALA A 326 -43.17 -18.98 12.02
C ALA A 326 -43.35 -19.61 10.64
N SER A 327 -42.46 -20.51 10.22
CA SER A 327 -42.60 -21.22 8.93
C SER A 327 -43.87 -22.07 8.89
N LEU A 328 -44.21 -22.78 9.96
CA LEU A 328 -45.39 -23.66 9.98
C LEU A 328 -46.72 -22.88 9.98
N GLN A 329 -46.76 -21.68 10.57
CA GLN A 329 -47.92 -20.79 10.47
C GLN A 329 -48.18 -20.33 9.02
N ASN A 330 -47.13 -20.10 8.24
CA ASN A 330 -47.25 -19.74 6.82
C ASN A 330 -47.83 -20.87 5.95
N PHE A 331 -47.55 -22.14 6.29
CA PHE A 331 -48.14 -23.30 5.62
C PHE A 331 -49.64 -23.46 5.91
N GLY A 332 -50.08 -23.24 7.17
CA GLY A 332 -51.49 -23.33 7.57
C GLY A 332 -52.39 -22.23 6.98
N GLY A 333 -51.82 -21.08 6.58
CA GLY A 333 -52.54 -19.93 6.03
C GLY A 333 -52.99 -20.05 4.57
N LYS A 334 -52.54 -21.07 3.82
CA LYS A 334 -52.79 -21.17 2.36
C LYS A 334 -54.21 -21.60 1.95
N LYS A 335 -55.13 -21.90 2.88
CA LYS A 335 -56.54 -22.20 2.55
C LYS A 335 -57.50 -21.06 2.90
N ARG A 336 -57.53 -20.03 2.04
CA ARG A 336 -58.74 -19.30 1.57
C ARG A 336 -58.35 -18.05 0.76
N ARG A 337 -58.02 -18.23 -0.52
CA ARG A 337 -58.35 -17.23 -1.53
C ARG A 337 -59.69 -17.64 -2.16
N SER A 338 -60.77 -17.39 -1.43
CA SER A 338 -62.10 -17.32 -2.03
C SER A 338 -62.21 -15.96 -2.72
N SER A 339 -62.40 -15.97 -4.03
CA SER A 339 -62.82 -14.83 -4.82
C SER A 339 -64.10 -14.20 -4.24
N ASN A 340 -64.00 -12.99 -3.68
CA ASN A 340 -64.86 -11.85 -4.04
C ASN A 340 -64.63 -10.61 -3.15
N ALA A 341 -64.57 -9.46 -3.84
CA ALA A 341 -65.03 -8.12 -3.48
C ALA A 341 -64.53 -7.43 -2.20
N GLY A 342 -63.74 -6.36 -2.42
CA GLY A 342 -63.98 -5.00 -1.92
C GLY A 342 -64.23 -4.76 -0.41
N GLY A 343 -63.29 -4.04 0.21
CA GLY A 343 -63.62 -3.02 1.21
C GLY A 343 -63.21 -3.29 2.67
N GLN A 344 -62.36 -2.38 3.16
CA GLN A 344 -62.17 -1.93 4.55
C GLN A 344 -61.30 -2.77 5.53
N SER A 345 -60.25 -2.09 5.98
CA SER A 345 -59.36 -2.41 7.09
C SER A 345 -60.10 -2.50 8.42
N SER A 346 -60.09 -3.69 9.03
CA SER A 346 -60.50 -3.92 10.42
C SER A 346 -59.27 -4.00 11.34
N PRO A 347 -59.38 -3.65 12.63
CA PRO A 347 -58.24 -3.50 13.52
C PRO A 347 -57.64 -4.86 13.92
N ILE A 348 -56.33 -4.85 14.14
CA ILE A 348 -55.49 -5.99 14.53
C ILE A 348 -55.98 -6.53 15.87
N ARG A 349 -56.56 -7.74 15.86
CA ARG A 349 -56.84 -8.51 17.08
C ARG A 349 -55.53 -9.10 17.63
N PRO A 350 -55.37 -9.21 18.95
CA PRO A 350 -54.17 -9.78 19.55
C PRO A 350 -53.98 -11.23 19.08
N ILE A 351 -52.74 -11.54 18.70
CA ILE A 351 -52.30 -12.87 18.26
C ILE A 351 -52.57 -13.85 19.41
N ARG A 352 -53.68 -14.59 19.33
CA ARG A 352 -53.89 -15.78 20.17
C ARG A 352 -52.73 -16.73 19.90
N SER A 353 -52.11 -17.27 20.95
CA SER A 353 -51.14 -18.36 20.81
C SER A 353 -51.82 -19.55 20.13
N LEU A 354 -51.74 -19.58 18.81
CA LEU A 354 -52.22 -20.66 17.98
C LEU A 354 -51.16 -21.76 18.09
N THR A 355 -51.35 -22.67 19.05
CA THR A 355 -50.67 -23.96 18.99
C THR A 355 -50.87 -24.51 17.59
N VAL A 356 -49.78 -24.70 16.85
CA VAL A 356 -49.84 -25.18 15.47
C VAL A 356 -50.37 -26.61 15.50
N ASP A 357 -51.57 -26.81 14.96
CA ASP A 357 -52.20 -28.13 14.84
C ASP A 357 -51.51 -28.90 13.71
N LEU A 358 -50.49 -29.71 14.07
CA LEU A 358 -49.65 -30.45 13.13
C LEU A 358 -50.46 -31.39 12.21
N ARG A 359 -51.67 -31.80 12.62
CA ARG A 359 -52.59 -32.64 11.81
C ARG A 359 -53.18 -31.90 10.59
N ARG A 360 -52.97 -30.59 10.48
CA ARG A 360 -53.51 -29.76 9.38
C ARG A 360 -52.48 -29.42 8.31
N ILE A 361 -51.23 -29.86 8.49
CA ILE A 361 -50.15 -29.64 7.53
C ILE A 361 -50.27 -30.72 6.45
N PRO A 362 -50.55 -30.37 5.18
CA PRO A 362 -50.59 -31.35 4.10
C PRO A 362 -49.23 -32.03 3.95
N ASP A 363 -49.26 -33.33 3.66
CA ASP A 363 -48.10 -34.24 3.52
C ASP A 363 -47.39 -34.71 4.81
N LEU A 364 -47.82 -34.28 6.01
CA LEU A 364 -47.31 -34.85 7.27
C LEU A 364 -47.81 -36.29 7.51
N ASP A 365 -49.00 -36.63 6.98
CA ASP A 365 -49.62 -37.96 7.06
C ASP A 365 -48.91 -39.01 6.17
N VAL A 366 -47.95 -38.60 5.33
CA VAL A 366 -47.16 -39.50 4.47
C VAL A 366 -45.92 -40.06 5.21
N ILE A 367 -45.63 -39.54 6.41
CA ILE A 367 -44.47 -39.93 7.24
C ILE A 367 -44.89 -40.91 8.37
N SER A 368 -46.18 -41.24 8.51
CA SER A 368 -46.69 -42.18 9.52
C SER A 368 -46.63 -43.64 9.09
#